data_AF-A0A7Y0XY74-F1
#
_entry.id   AF-A0A7Y0XY74-F1
#
_cell.length_a   1.000
_cell.length_b   1.000
_cell.length_c   1.000
_cell.angle_alpha   90.00
_cell.angle_beta   90.00
_cell.angle_gamma   90.00
#
_symmetry.space_group_name_H-M   'P 1'
#
loop_
_entity.id
_entity.type
_entity.pdbx_description
1 polymer ?
#
loop_
_entity_poly.entity_id
_entity_poly.type
_entity_poly.pdbx_seq_one_letter_code
_entity_poly.pdbx_strand_id
1 'polypeptide(L)' 'MSAIKRIFGLVWALMGVGIVPLVIKQAMKEIAAKPSEENWIFWSIVIVVLMPIIAFSLITFGVFALKGEYDTLEDI' A
#
# COMPACT_ATOMS: atom_id res chain seq x y z
N MET A 1 -4.98 12.56 -21.53
CA MET A 1 -4.07 12.94 -20.42
C MET A 1 -4.73 13.90 -19.45
N SER A 2 -5.69 13.43 -18.65
CA SER A 2 -6.12 14.27 -17.52
C SER A 2 -5.00 14.25 -16.48
N ALA A 3 -4.43 15.42 -16.17
CA ALA A 3 -3.42 15.57 -15.12
C ALA A 3 -3.87 14.94 -13.79
N ILE A 4 -5.19 14.85 -13.58
CA ILE A 4 -5.84 14.13 -12.49
C ILE A 4 -5.37 12.66 -12.39
N LYS A 5 -5.44 11.87 -13.48
CA LYS A 5 -5.12 10.43 -13.44
C LYS A 5 -3.65 10.19 -13.04
N ARG A 6 -2.76 11.07 -13.51
CA ARG A 6 -1.32 11.03 -13.22
C ARG A 6 -1.00 11.44 -11.78
N ILE A 7 -1.71 12.44 -11.23
CA ILE A 7 -1.60 12.84 -9.82
C ILE A 7 -2.07 11.70 -8.91
N PHE A 8 -3.21 11.08 -9.22
CA PHE A 8 -3.68 9.93 -8.44
C PHE A 8 -2.67 8.77 -8.49
N GLY A 9 -2.14 8.42 -9.66
CA GLY A 9 -1.10 7.38 -9.77
C GLY A 9 0.13 7.65 -8.91
N LEU A 10 0.63 8.89 -8.91
CA LEU A 10 1.76 9.29 -8.08
C LEU A 10 1.43 9.20 -6.58
N VAL A 11 0.24 9.66 -6.18
CA VAL A 11 -0.24 9.58 -4.78
C VAL A 11 -0.31 8.12 -4.33
N TRP A 12 -0.87 7.22 -5.14
CA TRP A 12 -1.00 5.80 -4.80
C TRP A 12 0.36 5.09 -4.71
N ALA A 13 1.31 5.41 -5.60
CA ALA A 13 2.67 4.87 -5.52
C ALA A 13 3.39 5.33 -4.23
N LEU A 14 3.30 6.62 -3.90
CA LEU A 14 3.89 7.17 -2.69
C LEU A 14 3.24 6.61 -1.42
N MET A 15 1.92 6.41 -1.43
CA MET A 15 1.20 5.75 -0.34
C MET A 15 1.61 4.28 -0.17
N GLY A 16 1.83 3.55 -1.27
CA GLY A 16 2.29 2.16 -1.24
C GLY A 16 3.65 1.99 -0.57
N VAL A 17 4.57 2.93 -0.78
CA VAL A 17 5.87 2.92 -0.08
C VAL A 17 5.73 3.44 1.36
N GLY A 18 4.90 4.47 1.57
CA GLY A 18 4.71 5.11 2.87
C GLY A 18 3.96 4.25 3.90
N ILE A 19 3.12 3.30 3.47
CA ILE A 19 2.33 2.48 4.40
C ILE A 19 3.17 1.45 5.15
N VAL A 20 4.30 1.01 4.58
CA VAL A 20 5.20 0.02 5.18
C VAL A 20 5.71 0.46 6.56
N PRO A 21 6.38 1.63 6.72
CA PRO A 21 6.83 2.08 8.03
C PRO A 21 5.68 2.39 9.01
N LEU A 22 4.51 2.80 8.50
CA LEU A 22 3.33 3.07 9.34
C LEU A 22 2.79 1.79 9.97
N VAL A 23 2.65 0.71 9.19
CA VAL A 23 2.18 -0.59 9.68
C VAL A 23 3.16 -1.16 10.69
N ILE A 24 4.47 -1.07 10.45
CA ILE A 24 5.49 -1.54 11.41
C ILE A 24 5.40 -0.74 12.72
N LYS A 25 5.26 0.58 12.66
CA LYS A 25 5.09 1.42 13.86
C LYS A 25 3.83 1.05 14.64
N GLN A 26 2.72 0.82 13.93
CA GLN A 26 1.46 0.41 14.54
C GLN A 26 1.58 -0.97 15.19
N ALA A 27 2.24 -1.93 14.52
CA ALA A 27 2.51 -3.26 15.04
C ALA A 27 3.30 -3.21 16.35
N MET A 28 4.41 -2.47 16.37
CA MET A 28 5.23 -2.32 17.58
C MET A 28 4.43 -1.68 18.72
N LYS A 29 3.62 -0.66 18.43
CA LYS A 29 2.79 -0.01 19.44
C LYS A 29 1.77 -0.97 20.05
N GLU A 30 1.09 -1.76 19.21
CA GLU A 30 0.04 -2.66 19.65
C GLU A 30 0.60 -3.88 20.40
N ILE A 31 1.72 -4.42 19.93
CA ILE A 31 2.45 -5.49 20.60
C ILE A 31 2.97 -5.02 21.97
N ALA A 32 3.50 -3.79 22.07
CA ALA A 32 3.95 -3.23 23.33
C ALA A 32 2.80 -2.95 24.30
N ALA A 33 1.63 -2.55 23.80
CA ALA A 33 0.45 -2.29 24.63
C ALA A 33 -0.20 -3.58 25.14
N LYS A 34 -0.21 -4.65 24.34
CA LYS A 34 -0.77 -5.96 24.68
C LYS A 34 0.15 -7.08 24.16
N PRO A 35 1.18 -7.45 24.93
CA PRO A 35 2.11 -8.52 24.56
C PRO A 35 1.44 -9.87 24.82
N SER A 36 0.64 -10.32 23.86
CA SER A 36 0.04 -11.66 23.82
C SER A 36 0.48 -12.40 22.56
N GLU A 37 0.60 -13.73 22.63
CA GLU A 37 0.99 -14.58 21.49
C GLU A 37 0.06 -14.38 20.28
N GLU A 38 -1.24 -14.25 20.52
CA GLU A 38 -2.24 -13.98 19.47
C GLU A 38 -1.94 -12.69 18.69
N ASN A 39 -1.59 -11.61 19.42
CA ASN A 39 -1.28 -10.31 18.83
C ASN A 39 0.03 -10.38 18.02
N TRP A 40 1.03 -11.10 18.49
CA TRP A 40 2.28 -11.35 17.75
C TRP A 40 2.06 -12.10 16.44
N ILE A 41 1.23 -13.15 16.46
CA ILE A 41 0.88 -13.95 15.28
C ILE A 41 0.10 -13.09 14.29
N PHE A 42 -0.91 -12.35 14.76
CA PHE A 42 -1.71 -11.46 13.92
C PHE A 42 -0.83 -10.43 13.19
N TRP A 43 -0.02 -9.67 13.92
CA TRP A 43 0.84 -8.63 13.33
C TRP A 43 1.93 -9.21 12.42
N SER A 44 2.42 -10.42 12.71
CA SER A 44 3.35 -11.12 11.82
C SER A 44 2.71 -11.46 10.47
N ILE A 45 1.47 -11.97 10.47
CA ILE A 45 0.74 -12.24 9.22
C ILE A 45 0.48 -10.94 8.46
N VAL A 46 0.11 -9.86 9.17
CA VAL A 46 -0.11 -8.55 8.55
C VAL A 46 1.15 -8.04 7.87
N ILE A 47 2.32 -8.16 8.49
CA ILE A 47 3.57 -7.67 7.92
C ILE A 47 4.11 -8.59 6.82
N VAL A 48 4.00 -9.91 6.98
CA VAL A 48 4.62 -10.88 6.06
C VAL A 48 3.73 -11.16 4.84
N VAL A 49 2.41 -11.12 4.98
CA VAL A 49 1.47 -11.49 3.93
C VAL A 49 0.71 -10.26 3.42
N LEU A 50 -0.01 -9.56 4.30
CA LEU A 50 -0.90 -8.48 3.85
C LEU A 50 -0.13 -7.25 3.35
N MET A 51 0.91 -6.82 4.07
CA MET A 51 1.69 -5.64 3.75
C MET A 51 2.36 -5.73 2.37
N PRO A 52 3.08 -6.81 2.00
CA PRO A 52 3.65 -6.89 0.66
C PRO A 52 2.56 -6.91 -0.42
N ILE A 53 1.44 -7.61 -0.21
CA ILE A 53 0.33 -7.61 -1.18
C ILE A 53 -0.17 -6.18 -1.39
N ILE A 54 -0.47 -5.44 -0.31
CA ILE A 54 -0.97 -4.06 -0.39
C ILE A 54 0.06 -3.13 -1.03
N ALA A 55 1.34 -3.21 -0.62
CA ALA A 55 2.40 -2.36 -1.13
C ALA A 55 2.65 -2.62 -2.63
N PHE A 56 2.74 -3.89 -3.04
CA PHE A 56 2.87 -4.25 -4.45
C PHE A 56 1.66 -3.80 -5.26
N SER A 57 0.43 -4.05 -4.81
CA SER A 57 -0.77 -3.60 -5.53
C SER A 57 -0.79 -2.08 -5.72
N LEU A 58 -0.46 -1.29 -4.69
CA LEU A 58 -0.44 0.18 -4.75
C LEU A 58 0.68 0.72 -5.64
N ILE A 59 1.88 0.14 -5.55
CA ILE A 59 3.02 0.53 -6.39
C ILE A 59 2.72 0.18 -7.85
N THR A 60 2.25 -1.03 -8.12
CA THR A 60 1.92 -1.48 -9.49
C THR A 60 0.81 -0.61 -10.09
N PHE A 61 -0.24 -0.31 -9.33
CA PHE A 61 -1.30 0.62 -9.75
C PHE A 61 -0.75 2.02 -10.07
N GLY A 62 0.07 2.57 -9.17
CA GLY A 62 0.67 3.89 -9.37
C GLY A 62 1.61 3.95 -10.58
N VAL A 63 2.42 2.91 -10.80
CA VAL A 63 3.32 2.80 -11.97
C VAL A 63 2.52 2.72 -13.28
N PHE A 64 1.46 1.92 -13.34
CA PHE A 64 0.62 1.83 -14.54
C PHE A 64 -0.15 3.13 -14.82
N ALA A 65 -0.61 3.82 -13.77
CA ALA A 65 -1.22 5.14 -13.88
C ALA A 65 -0.24 6.22 -14.36
N LEU A 66 1.03 6.15 -13.95
CA LEU A 66 2.08 7.05 -14.44
C LEU A 66 2.46 6.77 -15.90
N LYS A 67 2.40 5.52 -16.35
CA LYS A 67 2.64 5.12 -17.74
C LYS A 67 1.52 5.51 -18.71
N GLY A 68 0.36 5.94 -18.20
CA GLY A 68 -0.77 6.33 -19.04
C GLY A 68 -1.49 5.15 -19.68
N GLU A 69 -1.26 3.92 -19.22
CA GLU A 69 -1.98 2.73 -19.72
C GLU A 69 -3.47 2.73 -19.35
N TYR A 70 -3.89 3.58 -18.40
CA TYR A 70 -5.30 3.81 -18.05
C TYR A 70 -5.98 4.91 -18.89
N ASP A 71 -5.29 5.56 -19.83
CA ASP A 71 -5.88 6.58 -20.71
C ASP A 71 -6.62 5.95 -21.91
N THR A 72 -6.40 4.66 -22.21
CA THR A 72 -7.01 3.95 -23.36
C THR A 72 -8.38 3.35 -23.09
N LEU A 73 -8.87 3.36 -21.85
CA LEU A 73 -10.19 2.84 -21.49
C LEU A 73 -11.33 3.88 -21.67
N GLU A 74 -11.03 5.05 -22.24
CA GLU A 74 -12.01 6.14 -22.43
C GLU A 74 -12.69 6.12 -23.83
N ASP A 75 -12.46 5.09 -24.65
CA ASP A 75 -13.10 4.89 -25.97
C ASP A 75 -14.22 3.81 -25.95
N ILE A 76 -15.07 3.77 -24.91
CA ILE A 76 -16.36 3.02 -24.95
C ILE A 76 -17.53 3.98 -24.72
#